data_AF-A0A5E4TQ94-F1
#
_entry.id   AF-A0A5E4TQ94-F1
#
_cell.length_a   1.000
_cell.length_b   1.000
_cell.length_c   1.000
_cell.angle_alpha   90.00
_cell.angle_beta   90.00
_cell.angle_gamma   90.00
#
_symmetry.space_group_name_H-M   'P 1'
#
loop_
_entity.id
_entity.type
_entity.pdbx_description
1 polymer ?
#
loop_
_entity_poly.entity_id
_entity_poly.type
_entity_poly.pdbx_seq_one_letter_code
_entity_poly.pdbx_strand_id
1 'polypeptide(L)'
;MTLQAAGFGPATRLWPQDERKPGESLDAEQGMLEYFTFAEKFHFIDLCGFDAACLPAGETRVAFEIVLTRPLASEVTVAASNVRLHCTPVINLFELDAAPIQTVRHEREYRVMSPPSAGPHIEPYAAVSVVAIDHQTADKHAYAPFAAFRHRGGMLRHEAPERYYHTRSVRGPSGARELWLTLDGQAWDAPGSLPDDHVTVRVMACNGRLPRMALHESSLTASSAPLPGIEAVRNLLPPTMPLYPPEGEGYQWKVLSHFAPNQLSMLDADVLRETLALYDWTGGEANRRRIEAITDVRHQLLHKLERGGLRRGVEIEVTLDPSGFMGSGDIALFGDVLNRFIGRYASAQHFVQLVLCVAASDFNRASAARIEFARIEFSWPVL
;
A
#
# COMPACT_ATOMS: atom_id res chain seq x y z
N MET A 1 -29.65 -0.91 -8.36
CA MET A 1 -28.49 -0.19 -7.82
C MET A 1 -27.98 -0.93 -6.60
N THR A 2 -26.68 -0.90 -6.35
CA THR A 2 -26.04 -1.57 -5.21
C THR A 2 -24.96 -0.67 -4.63
N LEU A 3 -24.78 -0.70 -3.31
CA LEU A 3 -23.63 -0.08 -2.67
C LEU A 3 -22.48 -1.10 -2.60
N GLN A 4 -21.28 -0.66 -2.96
CA GLN A 4 -20.07 -1.48 -2.90
C GLN A 4 -18.98 -0.74 -2.12
N ALA A 5 -18.20 -1.49 -1.34
CA ALA A 5 -17.04 -0.91 -0.65
C ALA A 5 -15.97 -0.53 -1.68
N ALA A 6 -15.47 0.71 -1.58
CA ALA A 6 -14.43 1.23 -2.47
C ALA A 6 -13.07 1.26 -1.78
N GLY A 7 -12.03 1.66 -2.51
CA GLY A 7 -10.66 1.73 -1.99
C GLY A 7 -9.87 0.41 -2.06
N PHE A 8 -10.44 -0.63 -2.68
CA PHE A 8 -9.78 -1.92 -2.87
C PHE A 8 -9.40 -2.18 -4.34
N GLY A 9 -8.28 -2.89 -4.53
CA GLY A 9 -7.83 -3.39 -5.82
C GLY A 9 -6.89 -2.46 -6.60
N PRO A 10 -6.52 -2.86 -7.83
CA PRO A 10 -5.46 -2.19 -8.60
C PRO A 10 -5.73 -0.73 -8.94
N ALA A 11 -6.99 -0.38 -9.20
CA ALA A 11 -7.40 0.96 -9.63
C ALA A 11 -7.30 2.02 -8.51
N THR A 12 -7.26 1.58 -7.25
CA THR A 12 -7.23 2.46 -6.08
C THR A 12 -5.89 2.38 -5.35
N ARG A 13 -4.83 1.87 -5.98
CA ARG A 13 -3.49 1.84 -5.38
C ARG A 13 -3.01 3.26 -5.13
N LEU A 14 -2.52 3.51 -3.92
CA LEU A 14 -1.94 4.80 -3.59
C LEU A 14 -0.51 4.91 -4.10
N TRP A 15 0.26 3.83 -4.02
CA TRP A 15 1.69 3.85 -4.28
C TRP A 15 1.98 3.46 -5.74
N PRO A 16 2.97 4.09 -6.39
CA PRO A 16 3.41 3.67 -7.71
C PRO A 16 3.80 2.20 -7.69
N GLN A 17 3.35 1.42 -8.68
CA GLN A 17 3.86 0.06 -8.84
C GLN A 17 5.29 0.12 -9.34
N ASP A 18 6.11 -0.81 -8.84
CA ASP A 18 7.40 -1.04 -9.46
C ASP A 18 7.19 -1.77 -10.79
N GLU A 19 7.12 -1.00 -11.89
CA GLU A 19 7.00 -1.52 -13.26
C GLU A 19 8.11 -2.52 -13.63
N ARG A 20 9.17 -2.61 -12.82
CA ARG A 20 10.31 -3.52 -12.99
C ARG A 20 9.99 -4.96 -12.61
N LYS A 21 8.82 -5.24 -12.01
CA LYS A 21 8.32 -6.58 -11.68
C LYS A 21 6.88 -6.82 -12.20
N PRO A 22 6.68 -6.89 -13.52
CA PRO A 22 5.36 -7.15 -14.09
C PRO A 22 4.91 -8.58 -13.71
N GLY A 23 3.84 -8.70 -12.92
CA GLY A 23 3.18 -9.97 -12.59
C GLY A 23 3.12 -10.35 -11.10
N GLU A 24 3.94 -9.74 -10.23
CA GLU A 24 3.87 -9.95 -8.77
C GLU A 24 2.96 -8.90 -8.13
N SER A 25 1.66 -9.17 -8.07
CA SER A 25 0.71 -8.27 -7.39
C SER A 25 0.71 -8.54 -5.88
N LEU A 26 1.25 -7.61 -5.09
CA LEU A 26 1.22 -7.63 -3.62
C LEU A 26 0.05 -6.81 -3.05
N ASP A 27 -1.12 -6.90 -3.71
CA ASP A 27 -2.29 -6.08 -3.36
C ASP A 27 -2.84 -6.41 -1.97
N ALA A 28 -2.76 -7.67 -1.56
CA ALA A 28 -3.18 -8.12 -0.24
C ALA A 28 -2.33 -7.45 0.86
N GLU A 29 -1.01 -7.50 0.69
CA GLU A 29 -0.03 -6.94 1.63
C GLU A 29 -0.08 -5.41 1.64
N GLN A 30 -0.20 -4.80 0.46
CA GLN A 30 -0.37 -3.36 0.32
C GLN A 30 -1.67 -2.90 0.98
N GLY A 31 -2.79 -3.59 0.75
CA GLY A 31 -4.07 -3.25 1.37
C GLY A 31 -4.04 -3.35 2.90
N MET A 32 -3.34 -4.36 3.44
CA MET A 32 -3.13 -4.48 4.88
C MET A 32 -2.28 -3.34 5.45
N LEU A 33 -1.18 -2.99 4.76
CA LEU A 33 -0.34 -1.85 5.14
C LEU A 33 -1.14 -0.54 5.09
N GLU A 34 -1.90 -0.31 4.03
CA GLU A 34 -2.75 0.88 3.87
C GLU A 34 -3.83 0.96 4.95
N TYR A 35 -4.40 -0.16 5.38
CA TYR A 35 -5.40 -0.20 6.45
C TYR A 35 -4.81 0.26 7.80
N PHE A 36 -3.65 -0.25 8.18
CA PHE A 36 -3.02 0.14 9.44
C PHE A 36 -2.43 1.56 9.39
N THR A 37 -2.06 2.06 8.21
CA THR A 37 -1.40 3.37 8.06
C THR A 37 -2.36 4.51 7.74
N PHE A 38 -3.42 4.26 6.96
CA PHE A 38 -4.38 5.26 6.50
C PHE A 38 -5.74 4.62 6.17
N ALA A 39 -6.44 4.16 7.22
CA ALA A 39 -7.73 3.47 7.11
C ALA A 39 -8.81 4.29 6.37
N GLU A 40 -8.72 5.62 6.38
CA GLU A 40 -9.67 6.51 5.71
C GLU A 40 -9.73 6.31 4.20
N LYS A 41 -8.72 5.68 3.60
CA LYS A 41 -8.77 5.19 2.22
C LYS A 41 -9.99 4.29 1.96
N PHE A 42 -10.43 3.53 2.96
CA PHE A 42 -11.52 2.56 2.84
C PHE A 42 -12.88 3.10 3.30
N HIS A 43 -12.97 4.39 3.63
CA HIS A 43 -14.24 5.04 4.01
C HIS A 43 -15.06 5.52 2.80
N PHE A 44 -14.76 4.99 1.61
CA PHE A 44 -15.47 5.29 0.37
C PHE A 44 -16.46 4.18 0.03
N ILE A 45 -17.61 4.56 -0.53
CA ILE A 45 -18.66 3.65 -0.95
C ILE A 45 -19.08 4.05 -2.37
N ASP A 46 -19.11 3.08 -3.28
CA ASP A 46 -19.57 3.28 -4.65
C ASP A 46 -21.06 2.95 -4.77
N LEU A 47 -21.81 3.86 -5.40
CA LEU A 47 -23.19 3.61 -5.81
C LEU A 47 -23.20 3.09 -7.25
N CYS A 48 -23.31 1.77 -7.39
CA CYS A 48 -23.23 1.09 -8.68
C CYS A 48 -24.62 0.89 -9.33
N GLY A 49 -24.64 0.87 -10.65
CA GLY A 49 -25.83 0.59 -11.46
C GLY A 49 -26.78 1.79 -11.61
N PHE A 50 -26.27 3.01 -11.45
CA PHE A 50 -26.96 4.23 -11.88
C PHE A 50 -26.49 4.62 -13.27
N ASP A 51 -27.45 4.84 -14.17
CA ASP A 51 -27.21 5.34 -15.51
C ASP A 51 -27.71 6.78 -15.61
N ALA A 52 -26.79 7.72 -15.79
CA ALA A 52 -27.10 9.14 -15.91
C ALA A 52 -27.87 9.45 -17.21
N ALA A 53 -27.81 8.60 -18.24
CA ALA A 53 -28.55 8.79 -19.48
C ALA A 53 -30.08 8.69 -19.30
N CYS A 54 -30.53 8.09 -18.19
CA CYS A 54 -31.94 8.03 -17.83
C CYS A 54 -32.49 9.36 -17.27
N LEU A 55 -31.64 10.35 -17.02
CA LEU A 55 -32.07 11.65 -16.50
C LEU A 55 -32.69 12.51 -17.61
N PRO A 56 -33.85 13.16 -17.36
CA PRO A 56 -34.38 14.17 -18.27
C PRO A 56 -33.38 15.31 -18.51
N ALA A 57 -33.35 15.83 -19.74
CA ALA A 57 -32.51 16.97 -20.08
C ALA A 57 -32.87 18.20 -19.22
N GLY A 58 -31.84 18.86 -18.68
CA GLY A 58 -32.00 20.05 -17.83
C GLY A 58 -32.24 19.77 -16.35
N GLU A 59 -32.28 18.50 -15.93
CA GLU A 59 -32.37 18.15 -14.51
C GLU A 59 -31.08 18.57 -13.76
N THR A 60 -31.25 19.20 -12.60
CA THR A 60 -30.14 19.71 -11.78
C THR A 60 -30.02 19.02 -10.44
N ARG A 61 -30.99 18.16 -10.08
CA ARG A 61 -31.01 17.45 -8.80
C ARG A 61 -31.44 16.01 -8.97
N VAL A 62 -30.71 15.12 -8.31
CA VAL A 62 -31.06 13.71 -8.17
C VAL A 62 -31.04 13.37 -6.70
N ALA A 63 -32.05 12.62 -6.24
CA ALA A 63 -32.14 12.12 -4.88
C ALA A 63 -32.05 10.60 -4.89
N PHE A 64 -31.24 10.05 -3.98
CA PHE A 64 -31.13 8.61 -3.74
C PHE A 64 -31.59 8.33 -2.32
N GLU A 65 -32.49 7.36 -2.15
CA GLU A 65 -32.96 6.91 -0.84
C GLU A 65 -32.29 5.58 -0.49
N ILE A 66 -31.51 5.58 0.59
CA ILE A 66 -30.80 4.39 1.08
C ILE A 66 -31.60 3.81 2.24
N VAL A 67 -32.35 2.73 1.97
CA VAL A 67 -33.14 2.03 2.98
C VAL A 67 -32.27 1.01 3.72
N LEU A 68 -32.07 1.24 5.01
CA LEU A 68 -31.32 0.33 5.87
C LEU A 68 -32.21 -0.80 6.39
N THR A 69 -31.67 -2.01 6.44
CA THR A 69 -32.37 -3.19 6.97
C THR A 69 -32.45 -3.21 8.50
N ARG A 70 -31.63 -2.39 9.15
CA ARG A 70 -31.58 -2.21 10.60
C ARG A 70 -31.60 -0.73 10.93
N PRO A 71 -32.20 -0.32 12.05
CA PRO A 71 -32.16 1.07 12.48
C PRO A 71 -30.71 1.49 12.77
N LEU A 72 -30.37 2.74 12.44
CA LEU A 72 -29.13 3.37 12.91
C LEU A 72 -29.13 3.43 14.44
N ALA A 73 -27.95 3.27 15.04
CA ALA A 73 -27.80 3.48 16.48
C ALA A 73 -28.18 4.93 16.84
N SER A 74 -28.84 5.12 17.98
CA SER A 74 -29.35 6.43 18.41
C SER A 74 -28.27 7.50 18.59
N GLU A 75 -27.01 7.08 18.73
CA GLU A 75 -25.84 7.95 18.90
C GLU A 75 -25.34 8.53 17.57
N VAL A 76 -25.75 7.93 16.43
CA VAL A 76 -25.30 8.35 15.11
C VAL A 76 -26.14 9.52 14.63
N THR A 77 -25.51 10.69 14.50
CA THR A 77 -26.13 11.86 13.88
C THR A 77 -25.74 11.91 12.39
N VAL A 78 -26.75 11.99 11.52
CA VAL A 78 -26.56 12.13 10.07
C VAL A 78 -26.81 13.58 9.66
N ALA A 79 -25.79 14.20 9.08
CA ALA A 79 -25.82 15.55 8.55
C ALA A 79 -25.20 15.60 7.15
N ALA A 80 -25.48 16.67 6.41
CA ALA A 80 -24.93 16.88 5.06
C ALA A 80 -23.40 16.90 5.03
N SER A 81 -22.74 17.18 6.15
CA SER A 81 -21.28 17.17 6.27
C SER A 81 -20.68 15.76 6.36
N ASN A 82 -21.47 14.73 6.66
CA ASN A 82 -21.00 13.35 6.83
C ASN A 82 -20.76 12.63 5.50
N VAL A 83 -21.40 13.07 4.41
CA VAL A 83 -21.23 12.51 3.07
C VAL A 83 -20.68 13.60 2.17
N ARG A 84 -19.53 13.35 1.55
CA ARG A 84 -18.88 14.29 0.64
C ARG A 84 -18.59 13.60 -0.68
N LEU A 85 -18.87 14.32 -1.76
CA LEU A 85 -18.46 13.96 -3.11
C LEU A 85 -17.13 14.66 -3.45
N HIS A 86 -16.50 14.25 -4.56
CA HIS A 86 -15.26 14.88 -5.07
C HIS A 86 -14.10 14.87 -4.07
N CYS A 87 -13.97 13.77 -3.32
CA CYS A 87 -12.88 13.54 -2.39
C CYS A 87 -12.03 12.39 -2.93
N THR A 88 -10.70 12.49 -2.81
CA THR A 88 -9.79 11.40 -3.14
C THR A 88 -8.62 11.41 -2.18
N PRO A 89 -8.12 10.24 -1.73
CA PRO A 89 -6.85 10.19 -1.02
C PRO A 89 -5.72 10.64 -1.96
N VAL A 90 -4.73 11.34 -1.41
CA VAL A 90 -3.54 11.79 -2.13
C VAL A 90 -2.31 11.53 -1.26
N ILE A 91 -1.19 11.21 -1.88
CA ILE A 91 0.09 11.03 -1.20
C ILE A 91 1.07 12.13 -1.61
N ASN A 92 1.95 12.51 -0.69
CA ASN A 92 2.95 13.55 -0.93
C ASN A 92 4.16 12.96 -1.67
N LEU A 93 4.00 12.72 -2.97
CA LEU A 93 5.06 12.27 -3.87
C LEU A 93 5.08 13.11 -5.14
N PHE A 94 6.27 13.49 -5.57
CA PHE A 94 6.50 14.21 -6.83
C PHE A 94 7.86 13.84 -7.41
N GLU A 95 8.02 14.04 -8.72
CA GLU A 95 9.29 13.86 -9.39
C GLU A 95 10.16 15.11 -9.27
N LEU A 96 11.47 14.89 -9.14
CA LEU A 96 12.47 15.95 -9.04
C LEU A 96 13.79 15.46 -9.65
N ASP A 97 14.50 16.33 -10.34
CA ASP A 97 15.89 16.08 -10.71
C ASP A 97 16.79 16.33 -9.49
N ALA A 98 17.53 15.31 -9.07
CA ALA A 98 18.48 15.41 -7.97
C ALA A 98 19.66 16.34 -8.33
N ALA A 99 20.39 16.78 -7.32
CA ALA A 99 21.67 17.43 -7.53
C ALA A 99 22.60 16.51 -8.35
N PRO A 100 23.32 17.04 -9.35
CA PRO A 100 24.21 16.22 -10.19
C PRO A 100 25.30 15.57 -9.34
N ILE A 101 25.58 14.31 -9.63
CA ILE A 101 26.61 13.53 -8.95
C ILE A 101 27.85 13.55 -9.83
N GLN A 102 28.92 14.17 -9.35
CA GLN A 102 30.24 14.01 -9.95
C GLN A 102 30.87 12.73 -9.39
N THR A 103 31.24 11.81 -10.27
CA THR A 103 31.79 10.52 -9.84
C THR A 103 33.28 10.58 -9.58
N VAL A 104 33.76 9.68 -8.73
CA VAL A 104 35.18 9.52 -8.42
C VAL A 104 35.55 8.06 -8.63
N ARG A 105 36.72 7.82 -9.23
CA ARG A 105 37.17 6.48 -9.67
C ARG A 105 37.14 5.40 -8.60
N HIS A 106 37.34 5.76 -7.34
CA HIS A 106 37.46 4.83 -6.22
C HIS A 106 36.20 4.74 -5.36
N GLU A 107 35.11 5.38 -5.78
CA GLU A 107 33.84 5.40 -5.06
C GLU A 107 32.71 4.92 -5.97
N ARG A 108 31.87 4.01 -5.45
CA ARG A 108 30.70 3.49 -6.19
C ARG A 108 29.39 3.95 -5.58
N GLU A 109 29.41 4.38 -4.32
CA GLU A 109 28.21 4.72 -3.56
C GLU A 109 28.12 6.23 -3.40
N TYR A 110 27.03 6.82 -3.84
CA TYR A 110 26.81 8.25 -3.86
C TYR A 110 25.51 8.58 -3.14
N ARG A 111 25.53 9.58 -2.28
CA ARG A 111 24.32 10.10 -1.66
C ARG A 111 23.53 10.93 -2.68
N VAL A 112 22.26 10.60 -2.86
CA VAL A 112 21.36 11.35 -3.74
C VAL A 112 20.76 12.51 -2.96
N MET A 113 21.04 13.73 -3.41
CA MET A 113 20.62 14.97 -2.76
C MET A 113 19.57 15.69 -3.59
N SER A 114 18.60 16.34 -2.93
CA SER A 114 17.75 17.32 -3.59
C SER A 114 18.61 18.54 -4.01
N PRO A 115 18.28 19.20 -5.13
CA PRO A 115 18.99 20.39 -5.55
C PRO A 115 18.73 21.54 -4.54
N PRO A 116 19.70 22.45 -4.30
CA PRO A 116 19.55 23.52 -3.31
C PRO A 116 18.32 24.40 -3.51
N SER A 117 17.86 24.56 -4.76
CA SER A 117 16.67 25.34 -5.12
C SER A 117 15.35 24.74 -4.62
N ALA A 118 15.30 23.44 -4.37
CA ALA A 118 14.07 22.74 -3.99
C ALA A 118 13.74 22.89 -2.49
N GLY A 119 14.74 23.26 -1.68
CA GLY A 119 14.58 23.54 -0.25
C GLY A 119 14.99 22.37 0.66
N PRO A 120 15.18 22.64 1.97
CA PRO A 120 15.88 21.73 2.88
C PRO A 120 15.03 20.54 3.38
N HIS A 121 13.72 20.55 3.14
CA HIS A 121 12.79 19.53 3.64
C HIS A 121 12.46 18.44 2.61
N ILE A 122 13.05 18.52 1.41
CA ILE A 122 12.80 17.54 0.37
C ILE A 122 13.71 16.33 0.56
N GLU A 123 13.07 15.18 0.73
CA GLU A 123 13.71 13.89 0.94
C GLU A 123 13.52 13.02 -0.32
N PRO A 124 14.59 12.70 -1.06
CA PRO A 124 14.54 11.71 -2.12
C PRO A 124 14.14 10.33 -1.59
N TYR A 125 13.15 9.70 -2.23
CA TYR A 125 12.56 8.43 -1.82
C TYR A 125 13.03 7.27 -2.69
N ALA A 126 12.98 7.42 -4.01
CA ALA A 126 13.34 6.36 -4.96
C ALA A 126 13.88 6.94 -6.26
N ALA A 127 14.85 6.26 -6.88
CA ALA A 127 15.34 6.63 -8.21
C ALA A 127 14.39 6.12 -9.29
N VAL A 128 13.93 7.04 -10.15
CA VAL A 128 13.11 6.78 -11.34
C VAL A 128 14.00 6.43 -12.52
N SER A 129 15.03 7.25 -12.77
CA SER A 129 16.01 7.03 -13.84
C SER A 129 17.38 7.54 -13.46
N VAL A 130 18.42 6.88 -13.96
CA VAL A 130 19.82 7.24 -13.74
C VAL A 130 20.51 7.31 -15.10
N VAL A 131 21.10 8.47 -15.41
CA VAL A 131 21.71 8.74 -16.71
C VAL A 131 23.06 9.42 -16.50
N ALA A 132 24.11 8.80 -17.04
CA ALA A 132 25.43 9.41 -17.19
C ALA A 132 25.47 10.32 -18.41
N ILE A 133 26.22 11.41 -18.29
CA ILE A 133 26.48 12.37 -19.37
C ILE A 133 28.00 12.47 -19.54
N ASP A 134 28.49 12.19 -20.74
CA ASP A 134 29.88 12.43 -21.11
C ASP A 134 30.08 13.93 -21.38
N HIS A 135 30.99 14.58 -20.65
CA HIS A 135 31.24 16.02 -20.81
C HIS A 135 31.96 16.39 -22.11
N GLN A 136 32.66 15.45 -22.74
CA GLN A 136 33.41 15.69 -23.99
C GLN A 136 32.53 15.48 -25.21
N THR A 137 31.72 14.42 -25.22
CA THR A 137 30.89 14.07 -26.38
C THR A 137 29.42 14.51 -26.25
N ALA A 138 28.99 14.87 -25.04
CA ALA A 138 27.58 15.09 -24.68
C ALA A 138 26.68 13.85 -24.85
N ASP A 139 27.28 12.67 -24.99
CA ASP A 139 26.55 11.41 -25.08
C ASP A 139 25.88 11.06 -23.75
N LYS A 140 24.71 10.42 -23.85
CA LYS A 140 23.91 10.00 -22.70
C LYS A 140 23.90 8.49 -22.58
N HIS A 141 24.28 7.99 -21.41
CA HIS A 141 24.30 6.55 -21.11
C HIS A 141 23.33 6.25 -19.96
N ALA A 142 22.27 5.50 -20.26
CA ALA A 142 21.29 5.09 -19.26
C ALA A 142 21.81 3.91 -18.43
N TYR A 143 21.54 3.94 -17.12
CA TYR A 143 21.80 2.83 -16.22
C TYR A 143 20.55 1.96 -16.06
N ALA A 144 20.72 0.65 -16.14
CA ALA A 144 19.63 -0.28 -15.86
C ALA A 144 19.46 -0.51 -14.33
N PRO A 145 18.25 -0.56 -13.78
CA PRO A 145 18.05 -0.97 -12.39
C PRO A 145 18.50 -2.42 -12.19
N PHE A 146 19.29 -2.70 -11.16
CA PHE A 146 19.81 -4.02 -10.84
C PHE A 146 18.73 -5.09 -10.65
N ALA A 147 17.57 -4.69 -10.09
CA ALA A 147 16.42 -5.56 -9.91
C ALA A 147 15.84 -6.08 -11.23
N ALA A 148 15.94 -5.31 -12.32
CA ALA A 148 15.29 -5.65 -13.60
C ALA A 148 15.84 -6.94 -14.25
N PHE A 149 17.08 -7.34 -13.94
CA PHE A 149 17.71 -8.52 -14.53
C PHE A 149 18.06 -9.63 -13.52
N ARG A 150 18.18 -9.32 -12.22
CA ARG A 150 18.46 -10.36 -11.20
C ARG A 150 17.31 -11.31 -10.92
N HIS A 151 16.06 -10.85 -11.04
CA HIS A 151 14.89 -11.68 -10.70
C HIS A 151 14.59 -12.76 -11.76
N ARG A 152 15.34 -12.84 -12.87
CA ARG A 152 15.23 -13.88 -13.90
C ARG A 152 16.04 -15.16 -13.61
N GLY A 153 16.35 -15.43 -12.34
CA GLY A 153 16.66 -16.78 -11.85
C GLY A 153 17.68 -17.63 -12.63
N GLY A 154 18.86 -17.11 -13.01
CA GLY A 154 19.96 -18.01 -13.41
C GLY A 154 21.10 -17.51 -14.30
N MET A 155 21.10 -16.29 -14.84
CA MET A 155 22.11 -15.90 -15.84
C MET A 155 22.82 -14.59 -15.45
N LEU A 156 24.03 -14.66 -14.85
CA LEU A 156 24.61 -13.48 -14.18
C LEU A 156 26.13 -13.24 -14.38
N ARG A 157 26.68 -13.54 -15.56
CA ARG A 157 27.92 -12.83 -15.96
C ARG A 157 27.91 -12.27 -17.38
N HIS A 158 27.28 -12.95 -18.34
CA HIS A 158 27.35 -12.53 -19.75
C HIS A 158 26.17 -11.69 -20.25
N GLU A 159 25.08 -11.58 -19.47
CA GLU A 159 23.86 -10.83 -19.84
C GLU A 159 23.61 -9.59 -18.96
N ALA A 160 24.48 -9.32 -17.99
CA ALA A 160 24.37 -8.10 -17.18
C ALA A 160 24.59 -6.88 -18.08
N PRO A 161 23.72 -5.85 -18.00
CA PRO A 161 23.93 -4.60 -18.72
C PRO A 161 25.30 -3.99 -18.42
N GLU A 162 25.84 -3.26 -19.38
CA GLU A 162 27.14 -2.58 -19.25
C GLU A 162 27.17 -1.59 -18.07
N ARG A 163 26.03 -0.98 -17.77
CA ARG A 163 25.81 -0.04 -16.66
C ARG A 163 24.54 -0.41 -15.91
N TYR A 164 24.64 -0.55 -14.59
CA TYR A 164 23.49 -0.79 -13.75
C TYR A 164 23.63 -0.13 -12.39
N TYR A 165 22.49 0.11 -11.74
CA TYR A 165 22.46 0.77 -10.45
C TYR A 165 21.59 0.03 -9.44
N HIS A 166 21.93 0.17 -8.17
CA HIS A 166 21.01 -0.18 -7.09
C HIS A 166 20.90 0.97 -6.10
N THR A 167 19.75 1.07 -5.45
CA THR A 167 19.50 2.10 -4.44
C THR A 167 19.30 1.47 -3.08
N ARG A 168 19.80 2.13 -2.04
CA ARG A 168 19.48 1.80 -0.64
C ARG A 168 18.92 3.04 0.06
N SER A 169 17.95 2.83 0.94
CA SER A 169 17.41 3.86 1.81
C SER A 169 17.92 3.65 3.22
N VAL A 170 18.68 4.60 3.76
CA VAL A 170 19.31 4.51 5.08
C VAL A 170 18.77 5.62 5.95
N ARG A 171 18.67 5.37 7.27
CA ARG A 171 18.31 6.41 8.22
C ARG A 171 19.53 7.29 8.49
N GLY A 172 19.41 8.58 8.15
CA GLY A 172 20.46 9.57 8.40
C GLY A 172 20.52 10.02 9.86
N PRO A 173 21.57 10.77 10.26
CA PRO A 173 21.74 11.25 11.63
C PRO A 173 20.62 12.17 12.14
N SER A 174 19.97 12.91 11.23
CA SER A 174 18.82 13.77 11.53
C SER A 174 17.52 12.98 11.77
N GLY A 175 17.53 11.67 11.54
CA GLY A 175 16.35 10.81 11.55
C GLY A 175 15.52 10.84 10.26
N ALA A 176 15.91 11.64 9.27
CA ALA A 176 15.36 11.59 7.91
C ALA A 176 15.91 10.38 7.14
N ARG A 177 15.21 9.95 6.08
CA ARG A 177 15.73 8.90 5.19
C ARG A 177 16.66 9.53 4.15
N GLU A 178 17.75 8.86 3.88
CA GLU A 178 18.72 9.22 2.86
C GLU A 178 18.73 8.16 1.77
N LEU A 179 18.58 8.59 0.52
CA LEU A 179 18.72 7.74 -0.64
C LEU A 179 20.19 7.69 -1.07
N TRP A 180 20.72 6.48 -1.14
CA TRP A 180 22.06 6.21 -1.64
C TRP A 180 21.96 5.42 -2.94
N LEU A 181 22.77 5.80 -3.92
CA LEU A 181 22.86 5.22 -5.24
C LEU A 181 24.22 4.54 -5.38
N THR A 182 24.21 3.27 -5.75
CA THR A 182 25.42 2.54 -6.10
C THR A 182 25.46 2.33 -7.59
N LEU A 183 26.54 2.79 -8.22
CA LEU A 183 26.80 2.65 -9.65
C LEU A 183 27.76 1.48 -9.88
N ASP A 184 27.42 0.62 -10.83
CA ASP A 184 28.21 -0.57 -11.14
C ASP A 184 28.00 -0.97 -12.61
N GLY A 185 28.76 -1.96 -13.10
CA GLY A 185 28.72 -2.38 -14.50
C GLY A 185 30.08 -2.75 -15.06
N GLN A 186 30.08 -3.40 -16.22
CA GLN A 186 31.30 -3.69 -16.98
C GLN A 186 32.06 -2.39 -17.31
N ALA A 187 31.34 -1.28 -17.52
CA ALA A 187 31.93 0.04 -17.72
C ALA A 187 32.78 0.52 -16.53
N TRP A 188 32.53 0.02 -15.31
CA TRP A 188 33.29 0.36 -14.10
C TRP A 188 34.38 -0.66 -13.75
N ASP A 189 34.22 -1.91 -14.21
CA ASP A 189 35.13 -3.02 -13.88
C ASP A 189 36.26 -3.20 -14.91
N ALA A 190 36.09 -2.70 -16.15
CA ALA A 190 37.07 -2.88 -17.21
C ALA A 190 38.43 -2.21 -16.87
N PRO A 191 39.57 -2.90 -17.05
CA PRO A 191 40.90 -2.31 -16.82
C PRO A 191 41.11 -1.05 -17.65
N GLY A 192 41.38 0.08 -16.97
CA GLY A 192 41.60 1.37 -17.63
C GLY A 192 40.32 2.14 -17.98
N SER A 193 39.14 1.64 -17.61
CA SER A 193 37.91 2.44 -17.69
C SER A 193 37.99 3.64 -16.74
N LEU A 194 37.42 4.74 -17.21
CA LEU A 194 37.14 5.92 -16.40
C LEU A 194 35.68 5.85 -15.97
N PRO A 195 35.35 6.23 -14.72
CA PRO A 195 33.95 6.32 -14.30
C PRO A 195 33.23 7.36 -15.16
N ASP A 196 31.91 7.18 -15.35
CA ASP A 196 31.09 8.18 -16.02
C ASP A 196 31.13 9.49 -15.20
N ASP A 197 31.71 10.57 -15.73
CA ASP A 197 32.08 11.78 -14.97
C ASP A 197 30.90 12.44 -14.23
N HIS A 198 29.77 12.63 -14.92
CA HIS A 198 28.58 13.25 -14.35
C HIS A 198 27.35 12.36 -14.50
N VAL A 199 26.68 12.11 -13.38
CA VAL A 199 25.46 11.30 -13.32
C VAL A 199 24.29 12.16 -12.84
N THR A 200 23.22 12.13 -13.62
CA THR A 200 21.94 12.77 -13.31
C THR A 200 20.95 11.71 -12.86
N VAL A 201 20.21 12.01 -11.80
CA VAL A 201 19.25 11.09 -11.20
C VAL A 201 17.91 11.80 -11.11
N ARG A 202 16.90 11.23 -11.75
CA ARG A 202 15.51 11.62 -11.54
C ARG A 202 14.96 10.80 -10.38
N VAL A 203 14.40 11.46 -9.38
CA VAL A 203 13.90 10.80 -8.18
C VAL A 203 12.43 11.10 -7.95
N MET A 204 11.73 10.15 -7.35
CA MET A 204 10.54 10.44 -6.56
C MET A 204 11.00 11.02 -5.23
N ALA A 205 10.40 12.12 -4.79
CA ALA A 205 10.70 12.80 -3.54
C ALA A 205 9.42 13.17 -2.78
N CYS A 206 9.58 13.47 -1.50
CA CYS A 206 8.52 13.98 -0.63
C CYS A 206 9.02 15.14 0.23
N ASN A 207 8.12 15.83 0.93
CA ASN A 207 8.47 16.96 1.82
C ASN A 207 8.76 16.53 3.26
N GLY A 208 9.08 15.24 3.47
CA GLY A 208 9.35 14.68 4.79
C GLY A 208 8.24 15.00 5.80
N ARG A 209 8.63 15.48 6.98
CA ARG A 209 7.71 15.81 8.10
C ARG A 209 7.01 17.16 7.96
N LEU A 210 7.45 18.01 7.03
CA LEU A 210 6.98 19.40 6.92
C LEU A 210 5.46 19.52 6.76
N PRO A 211 4.76 18.74 5.91
CA PRO A 211 3.31 18.89 5.74
C PRO A 211 2.53 18.68 7.04
N ARG A 212 2.92 17.71 7.87
CA ARG A 212 2.27 17.49 9.17
C ARG A 212 2.50 18.66 10.13
N MET A 213 3.70 19.24 10.10
CA MET A 213 4.09 20.32 11.01
C MET A 213 3.49 21.68 10.63
N ALA A 214 3.25 21.90 9.33
CA ALA A 214 2.83 23.20 8.80
C ALA A 214 1.35 23.26 8.40
N LEU A 215 0.70 22.13 8.12
CA LEU A 215 -0.68 22.09 7.64
C LEU A 215 -1.62 21.50 8.69
N HIS A 216 -2.73 22.18 8.91
CA HIS A 216 -3.87 21.69 9.68
C HIS A 216 -5.03 21.31 8.75
N GLU A 217 -6.16 20.92 9.33
CA GLU A 217 -7.39 20.71 8.57
C GLU A 217 -7.75 21.96 7.75
N SER A 218 -8.22 21.75 6.51
CA SER A 218 -8.62 22.82 5.58
C SER A 218 -7.55 23.90 5.30
N SER A 219 -6.28 23.65 5.61
CA SER A 219 -5.18 24.61 5.38
C SER A 219 -4.64 24.58 3.96
N LEU A 220 -4.74 23.43 3.28
CA LEU A 220 -4.30 23.28 1.89
C LEU A 220 -5.38 23.81 0.96
N THR A 221 -5.30 25.09 0.60
CA THR A 221 -6.37 25.80 -0.14
C THR A 221 -6.05 26.08 -1.60
N ALA A 222 -4.79 25.92 -2.00
CA ALA A 222 -4.31 26.28 -3.32
C ALA A 222 -3.74 25.07 -4.06
N SER A 223 -3.97 25.06 -5.37
CA SER A 223 -3.25 24.20 -6.32
C SER A 223 -2.09 24.99 -6.94
N SER A 224 -0.99 24.32 -7.26
CA SER A 224 0.14 24.93 -7.98
C SER A 224 -0.21 25.32 -9.41
N ALA A 225 -1.25 24.71 -9.99
CA ALA A 225 -1.78 25.02 -11.31
C ALA A 225 -3.32 25.04 -11.31
N PRO A 226 -3.96 25.87 -12.15
CA PRO A 226 -5.42 25.85 -12.29
C PRO A 226 -5.87 24.49 -12.81
N LEU A 227 -6.84 23.88 -12.12
CA LEU A 227 -7.43 22.60 -12.49
C LEU A 227 -8.80 22.87 -13.13
N PRO A 228 -9.01 22.56 -14.43
CA PRO A 228 -10.28 22.79 -15.10
C PRO A 228 -11.45 22.12 -14.38
N GLY A 229 -12.52 22.87 -14.12
CA GLY A 229 -13.72 22.36 -13.45
C GLY A 229 -13.58 22.19 -11.93
N ILE A 230 -12.46 22.61 -11.31
CA ILE A 230 -12.26 22.57 -9.86
C ILE A 230 -12.27 24.00 -9.33
N GLU A 231 -13.26 24.32 -8.51
CA GLU A 231 -13.41 25.65 -7.89
C GLU A 231 -12.41 25.87 -6.75
N ALA A 232 -12.23 24.87 -5.89
CA ALA A 232 -11.34 24.95 -4.74
C ALA A 232 -10.81 23.57 -4.34
N VAL A 233 -9.61 23.56 -3.75
CA VAL A 233 -9.01 22.37 -3.15
C VAL A 233 -8.95 22.60 -1.64
N ARG A 234 -9.28 21.56 -0.86
CA ARG A 234 -9.12 21.57 0.60
C ARG A 234 -8.79 20.18 1.12
N ASN A 235 -7.88 20.09 2.07
CA ASN A 235 -7.65 18.85 2.79
C ASN A 235 -8.73 18.63 3.86
N LEU A 236 -9.30 17.43 3.90
CA LEU A 236 -10.30 17.05 4.89
C LEU A 236 -9.69 16.64 6.23
N LEU A 237 -8.49 16.08 6.18
CA LEU A 237 -7.75 15.60 7.34
C LEU A 237 -6.40 16.28 7.36
N PRO A 238 -5.80 16.49 8.55
CA PRO A 238 -4.42 16.91 8.63
C PRO A 238 -3.52 15.85 7.98
N PRO A 239 -2.47 16.23 7.22
CA PRO A 239 -1.54 15.26 6.64
C PRO A 239 -0.98 14.31 7.70
N THR A 240 -0.64 13.09 7.30
CA THR A 240 -0.04 12.10 8.20
C THR A 240 1.47 12.34 8.36
N MET A 241 2.08 11.75 9.38
CA MET A 241 3.53 11.69 9.49
C MET A 241 4.09 10.66 8.49
N PRO A 242 5.28 10.88 7.91
CA PRO A 242 5.98 9.83 7.19
C PRO A 242 6.20 8.63 8.10
N LEU A 243 5.84 7.45 7.60
CA LEU A 243 6.05 6.18 8.29
C LEU A 243 7.20 5.44 7.62
N TYR A 244 7.98 4.74 8.45
CA TYR A 244 9.13 3.97 8.02
C TYR A 244 9.00 2.54 8.53
N PRO A 245 9.53 1.54 7.79
CA PRO A 245 9.49 0.17 8.24
C PRO A 245 10.25 0.03 9.59
N PRO A 246 9.73 -0.79 10.52
CA PRO A 246 10.39 -1.05 11.80
C PRO A 246 11.83 -1.54 11.66
N GLU A 247 12.73 -1.05 12.52
CA GLU A 247 14.16 -1.41 12.54
C GLU A 247 14.49 -2.47 13.62
N GLY A 248 13.46 -3.11 14.20
CA GLY A 248 13.63 -4.08 15.28
C GLY A 248 14.43 -5.32 14.88
N GLU A 249 15.13 -5.91 15.84
CA GLU A 249 15.91 -7.13 15.63
C GLU A 249 15.02 -8.24 15.05
N GLY A 250 15.45 -8.82 13.94
CA GLY A 250 14.72 -9.90 13.28
C GLY A 250 13.49 -9.47 12.47
N TYR A 251 13.12 -8.19 12.36
CA TYR A 251 11.97 -7.76 11.55
C TYR A 251 12.05 -8.28 10.10
N GLN A 252 13.22 -8.12 9.47
CA GLN A 252 13.45 -8.61 8.11
C GLN A 252 13.30 -10.13 8.01
N TRP A 253 13.77 -10.87 9.02
CA TRP A 253 13.61 -12.32 9.07
C TRP A 253 12.16 -12.73 9.26
N LYS A 254 11.37 -12.01 10.07
CA LYS A 254 9.93 -12.25 10.23
C LYS A 254 9.18 -12.00 8.91
N VAL A 255 9.52 -10.92 8.20
CA VAL A 255 8.98 -10.64 6.86
C VAL A 255 9.34 -11.77 5.89
N LEU A 256 10.60 -12.20 5.83
CA LEU A 256 10.99 -13.33 4.96
C LEU A 256 10.24 -14.62 5.31
N SER A 257 10.10 -14.93 6.59
CA SER A 257 9.31 -16.07 7.07
C SER A 257 7.84 -15.97 6.68
N HIS A 258 7.25 -14.76 6.71
CA HIS A 258 5.87 -14.51 6.26
C HIS A 258 5.61 -14.91 4.79
N PHE A 259 6.62 -14.77 3.93
CA PHE A 259 6.54 -15.18 2.52
C PHE A 259 6.97 -16.63 2.27
N ALA A 260 7.33 -17.39 3.31
CA ALA A 260 7.68 -18.79 3.14
C ALA A 260 6.45 -19.64 2.71
N PRO A 261 6.65 -20.70 1.91
CA PRO A 261 5.56 -21.61 1.55
C PRO A 261 4.92 -22.30 2.77
N ASN A 262 3.65 -22.72 2.64
CA ASN A 262 2.91 -23.55 3.60
C ASN A 262 2.50 -22.91 4.94
N GLN A 263 2.37 -21.57 5.02
CA GLN A 263 1.92 -20.93 6.28
C GLN A 263 0.48 -21.24 6.68
N LEU A 264 -0.41 -21.54 5.71
CA LEU A 264 -1.84 -21.69 5.99
C LEU A 264 -2.15 -22.78 7.03
N SER A 265 -1.40 -23.89 7.01
CA SER A 265 -1.60 -24.99 7.98
C SER A 265 -1.11 -24.69 9.39
N MET A 266 -0.28 -23.65 9.56
CA MET A 266 0.27 -23.22 10.84
C MET A 266 -0.41 -21.94 11.35
N LEU A 267 -1.45 -21.47 10.67
CA LEU A 267 -2.12 -20.23 11.04
C LEU A 267 -2.99 -20.47 12.28
N ASP A 268 -2.52 -19.90 13.40
CA ASP A 268 -3.25 -19.75 14.65
C ASP A 268 -3.36 -18.25 15.01
N ALA A 269 -3.92 -17.95 16.17
CA ALA A 269 -4.14 -16.58 16.61
C ALA A 269 -2.82 -15.83 16.87
N ASP A 270 -1.81 -16.49 17.43
CA ASP A 270 -0.50 -15.89 17.68
C ASP A 270 0.21 -15.54 16.37
N VAL A 271 0.25 -16.49 15.43
CA VAL A 271 0.87 -16.30 14.11
C VAL A 271 0.15 -15.22 13.32
N LEU A 272 -1.18 -15.16 13.37
CA LEU A 272 -1.93 -14.09 12.70
C LEU A 272 -1.62 -12.73 13.33
N ARG A 273 -1.61 -12.61 14.67
CA ARG A 273 -1.25 -11.36 15.34
C ARG A 273 0.16 -10.89 14.99
N GLU A 274 1.14 -11.79 15.04
CA GLU A 274 2.52 -11.49 14.66
C GLU A 274 2.63 -11.06 13.20
N THR A 275 1.89 -11.71 12.30
CA THR A 275 1.85 -11.38 10.87
C THR A 275 1.27 -9.98 10.67
N LEU A 276 0.11 -9.68 11.28
CA LEU A 276 -0.52 -8.37 11.15
C LEU A 276 0.33 -7.25 11.76
N ALA A 277 1.04 -7.54 12.85
CA ALA A 277 1.98 -6.60 13.47
C ALA A 277 3.15 -6.20 12.54
N LEU A 278 3.48 -7.01 11.51
CA LEU A 278 4.49 -6.62 10.51
C LEU A 278 4.05 -5.43 9.65
N TYR A 279 2.74 -5.23 9.51
CA TYR A 279 2.11 -4.20 8.70
C TYR A 279 1.73 -2.94 9.51
N ASP A 280 1.75 -2.99 10.85
CA ASP A 280 1.54 -1.80 11.68
C ASP A 280 2.84 -1.01 11.83
N TRP A 281 3.04 -0.04 10.94
CA TRP A 281 4.18 0.88 11.01
C TRP A 281 3.91 2.11 11.89
N THR A 282 2.68 2.26 12.40
CA THR A 282 2.29 3.42 13.21
C THR A 282 2.73 3.28 14.66
N GLY A 283 2.75 2.04 15.18
CA GLY A 283 2.93 1.76 16.61
C GLY A 283 1.81 2.34 17.48
N GLY A 284 0.65 2.64 16.89
CA GLY A 284 -0.47 3.27 17.57
C GLY A 284 -1.23 2.30 18.47
N GLU A 285 -1.71 2.80 19.61
CA GLU A 285 -2.45 1.97 20.56
C GLU A 285 -3.76 1.39 19.96
N ALA A 286 -4.43 2.12 19.08
CA ALA A 286 -5.65 1.65 18.44
C ALA A 286 -5.39 0.40 17.56
N ASN A 287 -4.33 0.40 16.75
CA ASN A 287 -3.97 -0.75 15.92
C ASN A 287 -3.53 -1.93 16.77
N ARG A 288 -2.72 -1.68 17.82
CA ARG A 288 -2.33 -2.71 18.78
C ARG A 288 -3.54 -3.38 19.42
N ARG A 289 -4.52 -2.60 19.91
CA ARG A 289 -5.75 -3.14 20.50
C ARG A 289 -6.56 -3.98 19.50
N ARG A 290 -6.67 -3.55 18.24
CA ARG A 290 -7.33 -4.34 17.18
C ARG A 290 -6.65 -5.67 16.92
N ILE A 291 -5.31 -5.69 16.91
CA ILE A 291 -4.53 -6.92 16.71
C ILE A 291 -4.68 -7.83 17.94
N GLU A 292 -4.52 -7.30 19.15
CA GLU A 292 -4.69 -8.04 20.41
C GLU A 292 -6.11 -8.60 20.60
N ALA A 293 -7.11 -7.96 20.00
CA ALA A 293 -8.50 -8.42 20.03
C ALA A 293 -8.76 -9.69 19.23
N ILE A 294 -7.82 -10.15 18.40
CA ILE A 294 -7.89 -11.49 17.80
C ILE A 294 -7.68 -12.49 18.95
N THR A 295 -8.69 -13.29 19.27
CA THR A 295 -8.65 -14.20 20.43
C THR A 295 -8.42 -15.65 20.05
N ASP A 296 -8.99 -16.10 18.92
CA ASP A 296 -8.88 -17.47 18.44
C ASP A 296 -8.87 -17.50 16.90
N VAL A 297 -8.16 -18.46 16.31
CA VAL A 297 -8.15 -18.71 14.86
C VAL A 297 -8.23 -20.21 14.63
N ARG A 298 -9.22 -20.63 13.84
CA ARG A 298 -9.42 -22.04 13.48
C ARG A 298 -9.49 -22.17 11.98
N HIS A 299 -9.05 -23.33 11.48
CA HIS A 299 -9.18 -23.66 10.07
C HIS A 299 -9.96 -24.97 9.91
N GLN A 300 -10.87 -25.01 8.93
CA GLN A 300 -11.65 -26.19 8.61
C GLN A 300 -11.62 -26.46 7.11
N LEU A 301 -11.46 -27.74 6.74
CA LEU A 301 -11.51 -28.14 5.34
C LEU A 301 -12.96 -28.15 4.86
N LEU A 302 -13.23 -27.38 3.81
CA LEU A 302 -14.51 -27.36 3.12
C LEU A 302 -14.46 -28.21 1.87
N HIS A 303 -15.52 -28.98 1.66
CA HIS A 303 -15.77 -29.77 0.46
C HIS A 303 -17.08 -29.32 -0.15
N LYS A 304 -17.05 -28.79 -1.38
CA LYS A 304 -18.26 -28.37 -2.08
C LYS A 304 -18.33 -28.99 -3.46
N LEU A 305 -19.49 -29.55 -3.78
CA LEU A 305 -19.80 -30.03 -5.11
C LEU A 305 -20.30 -28.85 -5.95
N GLU A 306 -19.56 -28.46 -6.99
CA GLU A 306 -19.97 -27.41 -7.92
C GLU A 306 -19.83 -27.93 -9.36
N ARG A 307 -20.91 -27.80 -10.15
CA ARG A 307 -20.96 -28.20 -11.58
C ARG A 307 -20.41 -29.61 -11.87
N GLY A 308 -20.59 -30.56 -10.95
CA GLY A 308 -20.14 -31.95 -11.09
C GLY A 308 -18.68 -32.21 -10.66
N GLY A 309 -17.96 -31.19 -10.18
CA GLY A 309 -16.61 -31.33 -9.61
C GLY A 309 -16.60 -31.07 -8.09
N LEU A 310 -15.77 -31.82 -7.36
CA LEU A 310 -15.50 -31.54 -5.95
C LEU A 310 -14.44 -30.43 -5.86
N ARG A 311 -14.82 -29.25 -5.38
CA ARG A 311 -13.89 -28.18 -5.02
C ARG A 311 -13.54 -28.26 -3.55
N ARG A 312 -12.25 -28.20 -3.25
CA ARG A 312 -11.72 -28.10 -1.89
C ARG A 312 -11.58 -26.63 -1.52
N GLY A 313 -11.82 -26.31 -0.27
CA GLY A 313 -11.59 -24.98 0.28
C GLY A 313 -11.15 -25.05 1.73
N VAL A 314 -10.68 -23.92 2.23
CA VAL A 314 -10.33 -23.76 3.65
C VAL A 314 -11.16 -22.60 4.20
N GLU A 315 -11.97 -22.90 5.21
CA GLU A 315 -12.60 -21.87 6.04
C GLU A 315 -11.60 -21.47 7.13
N ILE A 316 -11.32 -20.17 7.24
CA ILE A 316 -10.55 -19.59 8.33
C ILE A 316 -11.54 -18.84 9.19
N GLU A 317 -11.79 -19.35 10.39
CA GLU A 317 -12.64 -18.74 11.39
C GLU A 317 -11.78 -17.93 12.37
N VAL A 318 -12.00 -16.62 12.45
CA VAL A 318 -11.27 -15.71 13.33
C VAL A 318 -12.23 -15.15 14.38
N THR A 319 -11.92 -15.38 15.65
CA THR A 319 -12.72 -14.87 16.77
C THR A 319 -12.15 -13.54 17.26
N LEU A 320 -13.00 -12.52 17.36
CA LEU A 320 -12.64 -11.17 17.77
C LEU A 320 -13.32 -10.79 19.08
N ASP A 321 -12.56 -10.19 20.00
CA ASP A 321 -13.11 -9.43 21.12
C ASP A 321 -13.59 -8.05 20.63
N PRO A 322 -14.90 -7.73 20.72
CA PRO A 322 -15.41 -6.44 20.28
C PRO A 322 -14.81 -5.25 21.04
N SER A 323 -14.23 -5.44 22.23
CA SER A 323 -13.68 -4.35 23.05
C SER A 323 -12.47 -3.64 22.42
N GLY A 324 -11.76 -4.31 21.50
CA GLY A 324 -10.62 -3.74 20.78
C GLY A 324 -10.98 -2.89 19.57
N PHE A 325 -12.26 -2.79 19.22
CA PHE A 325 -12.75 -2.07 18.03
C PHE A 325 -13.66 -0.91 18.42
N MET A 326 -13.75 0.10 17.55
CA MET A 326 -14.62 1.27 17.79
C MET A 326 -16.11 0.98 17.57
N GLY A 327 -16.46 -0.18 17.01
CA GLY A 327 -17.83 -0.61 16.76
C GLY A 327 -17.93 -1.60 15.62
N SER A 328 -19.17 -1.96 15.25
CA SER A 328 -19.42 -2.96 14.20
C SER A 328 -18.92 -2.56 12.82
N GLY A 329 -18.87 -1.26 12.51
CA GLY A 329 -18.32 -0.76 11.24
C GLY A 329 -16.81 -0.97 11.14
N ASP A 330 -16.08 -0.76 12.24
CA ASP A 330 -14.64 -1.00 12.33
C ASP A 330 -14.32 -2.50 12.19
N ILE A 331 -15.12 -3.36 12.84
CA ILE A 331 -15.02 -4.82 12.69
C ILE A 331 -15.30 -5.26 11.25
N ALA A 332 -16.34 -4.70 10.61
CA ALA A 332 -16.68 -5.04 9.23
C ALA A 332 -15.57 -4.63 8.27
N LEU A 333 -15.04 -3.41 8.40
CA LEU A 333 -13.91 -2.93 7.60
C LEU A 333 -12.65 -3.78 7.80
N PHE A 334 -12.32 -4.09 9.06
CA PHE A 334 -11.22 -5.00 9.39
C PHE A 334 -11.40 -6.35 8.70
N GLY A 335 -12.61 -6.92 8.75
CA GLY A 335 -12.93 -8.17 8.09
C GLY A 335 -12.85 -8.10 6.56
N ASP A 336 -13.24 -6.97 5.96
CA ASP A 336 -13.11 -6.74 4.53
C ASP A 336 -11.65 -6.74 4.08
N VAL A 337 -10.79 -6.02 4.82
CA VAL A 337 -9.35 -5.97 4.56
C VAL A 337 -8.72 -7.35 4.80
N LEU A 338 -9.06 -7.99 5.93
CA LEU A 338 -8.54 -9.31 6.29
C LEU A 338 -8.95 -10.39 5.30
N ASN A 339 -10.19 -10.36 4.80
CA ASN A 339 -10.67 -11.32 3.81
C ASN A 339 -9.76 -11.26 2.58
N ARG A 340 -9.51 -10.06 2.05
CA ARG A 340 -8.62 -9.86 0.89
C ARG A 340 -7.18 -10.28 1.20
N PHE A 341 -6.71 -10.01 2.42
CA PHE A 341 -5.38 -10.40 2.84
C PHE A 341 -5.19 -11.92 2.87
N ILE A 342 -6.11 -12.68 3.48
CA ILE A 342 -6.03 -14.15 3.50
C ILE A 342 -6.24 -14.77 2.12
N GLY A 343 -6.78 -14.01 1.16
CA GLY A 343 -6.85 -14.38 -0.25
C GLY A 343 -5.49 -14.78 -0.83
N ARG A 344 -4.36 -14.30 -0.27
CA ARG A 344 -3.00 -14.73 -0.65
C ARG A 344 -2.77 -16.23 -0.49
N TYR A 345 -3.53 -16.89 0.39
CA TYR A 345 -3.40 -18.31 0.64
C TYR A 345 -4.23 -19.16 -0.33
N ALA A 346 -5.12 -18.54 -1.13
CA ALA A 346 -5.86 -19.25 -2.17
C ALA A 346 -4.90 -19.75 -3.27
N SER A 347 -5.20 -20.92 -3.82
CA SER A 347 -4.43 -21.48 -4.93
C SER A 347 -5.34 -22.08 -5.98
N ALA A 348 -4.79 -22.45 -7.14
CA ALA A 348 -5.55 -23.14 -8.18
C ALA A 348 -6.27 -24.41 -7.68
N GLN A 349 -5.81 -25.00 -6.57
CA GLN A 349 -6.35 -26.24 -6.02
C GLN A 349 -7.40 -26.02 -4.92
N HIS A 350 -7.46 -24.85 -4.30
CA HIS A 350 -8.40 -24.58 -3.21
C HIS A 350 -8.77 -23.10 -3.08
N PHE A 351 -10.03 -22.85 -2.72
CA PHE A 351 -10.49 -21.51 -2.35
C PHE A 351 -10.32 -21.26 -0.85
N VAL A 352 -10.31 -19.99 -0.46
CA VAL A 352 -10.27 -19.58 0.95
C VAL A 352 -11.54 -18.80 1.28
N GLN A 353 -12.06 -18.99 2.49
CA GLN A 353 -13.23 -18.27 3.01
C GLN A 353 -12.92 -17.74 4.41
N LEU A 354 -13.08 -16.44 4.65
CA LEU A 354 -13.04 -15.85 5.99
C LEU A 354 -14.41 -15.93 6.66
N VAL A 355 -14.40 -16.33 7.93
CA VAL A 355 -15.53 -16.14 8.83
C VAL A 355 -15.05 -15.40 10.06
N LEU A 356 -15.71 -14.30 10.41
CA LEU A 356 -15.48 -13.60 11.67
C LEU A 356 -16.53 -13.99 12.70
N CYS A 357 -16.09 -14.37 13.89
CA CYS A 357 -16.92 -14.61 15.06
C CYS A 357 -16.67 -13.51 16.08
N VAL A 358 -17.65 -12.64 16.33
CA VAL A 358 -17.53 -11.61 17.36
C VAL A 358 -17.99 -12.20 18.69
N ALA A 359 -17.08 -12.26 19.67
CA ALA A 359 -17.37 -12.74 21.01
C ALA A 359 -18.48 -11.88 21.64
N ALA A 360 -19.39 -12.51 22.38
CA ALA A 360 -20.39 -11.79 23.14
C ALA A 360 -19.70 -10.97 24.23
N SER A 361 -19.88 -9.65 24.23
CA SER A 361 -19.58 -8.82 25.39
C SER A 361 -20.34 -9.37 26.60
N ASP A 362 -19.76 -9.34 27.81
CA ASP A 362 -20.33 -9.93 29.04
C ASP A 362 -21.81 -9.58 29.34
N PHE A 363 -22.33 -8.51 28.73
CA PHE A 363 -23.74 -8.09 28.82
C PHE A 363 -24.75 -8.80 27.91
N ASN A 364 -24.34 -9.65 26.95
CA ASN A 364 -25.29 -10.27 26.01
C ASN A 364 -24.86 -11.67 25.52
N ARG A 365 -24.88 -12.67 26.41
CA ARG A 365 -24.44 -14.07 26.15
C ARG A 365 -25.24 -14.86 25.09
N ALA A 366 -26.26 -14.27 24.45
CA ALA A 366 -27.20 -15.02 23.60
C ALA A 366 -26.89 -15.02 22.09
N SER A 367 -25.88 -14.28 21.59
CA SER A 367 -25.54 -14.36 20.17
C SER A 367 -24.11 -13.90 19.89
N ALA A 368 -23.20 -14.84 19.64
CA ALA A 368 -21.98 -14.51 18.91
C ALA A 368 -22.38 -14.11 17.48
N ALA A 369 -21.96 -12.93 17.02
CA ALA A 369 -22.25 -12.49 15.67
C ALA A 369 -21.27 -13.18 14.71
N ARG A 370 -21.79 -14.02 13.82
CA ARG A 370 -21.02 -14.66 12.74
C ARG A 370 -21.17 -13.81 11.48
N ILE A 371 -20.05 -13.35 10.93
CA ILE A 371 -20.00 -12.57 9.68
C ILE A 371 -19.22 -13.41 8.66
N GLU A 372 -19.92 -13.87 7.63
CA GLU A 372 -19.32 -14.65 6.54
C GLU A 372 -18.98 -13.70 5.39
N PHE A 373 -17.71 -13.73 4.95
CA PHE A 373 -17.25 -12.92 3.84
C PHE A 373 -17.31 -13.71 2.53
N ALA A 374 -17.32 -12.95 1.42
CA ALA A 374 -17.28 -13.54 0.09
C ALA A 374 -16.02 -14.40 -0.08
N ARG A 375 -16.20 -15.57 -0.69
CA ARG A 375 -15.11 -16.51 -0.98
C ARG A 375 -14.12 -15.89 -1.96
N ILE A 376 -12.85 -16.21 -1.74
CA ILE A 376 -11.78 -15.80 -2.64
C ILE A 376 -11.31 -17.02 -3.41
N GLU A 377 -11.48 -16.94 -4.72
CA GLU A 377 -10.97 -17.92 -5.66
C GLU A 377 -9.65 -17.44 -6.25
N PHE A 378 -8.78 -18.39 -6.60
CA PHE A 378 -7.56 -18.07 -7.31
C PHE A 378 -7.88 -17.57 -8.73
N SER A 379 -7.56 -16.31 -9.01
CA SER A 379 -7.59 -15.73 -10.35
C SER A 379 -6.20 -15.79 -10.96
N TRP A 380 -6.07 -16.41 -12.13
CA TRP A 380 -4.83 -16.30 -12.92
C TRP A 380 -4.58 -14.82 -13.23
N PRO A 381 -3.34 -14.30 -13.09
CA PRO A 381 -3.00 -13.03 -13.70
C PRO A 381 -3.26 -13.18 -15.20
N VAL A 382 -4.13 -12.33 -15.75
CA VAL A 382 -4.35 -12.23 -17.19
C VAL A 382 -3.01 -11.82 -17.79
N LEU A 383 -2.39 -12.71 -18.57
CA LEU A 383 -1.09 -12.52 -19.21
C LEU A 383 -1.09 -11.34 -20.18
#